data_AF-A0A3D1DR35-F1
#
_entry.id   AF-A0A3D1DR35-F1
#
_cell.length_a   1.000
_cell.length_b   1.000
_cell.length_c   1.000
_cell.angle_alpha   90.00
_cell.angle_beta   90.00
_cell.angle_gamma   90.00
#
_symmetry.space_group_name_H-M   'P 1'
#
loop_
_entity.id
_entity.type
_entity.pdbx_description
1 polymer ?
#
loop_
_entity_poly.entity_id
_entity_poly.type
_entity_poly.pdbx_seq_one_letter_code
_entity_poly.pdbx_strand_id
1 'polypeptide(L)'
;AASQPRRSSGFVAVGTDWETPYYRIETDKPGPTVMILGGMHGNEPAGAYAAEQIRHWTIRRGTLVVLPCANRLGRAANIRYVPDRPMEERDLNRNFPRPTTKTTRGVLAGEIWKLTLAVKPDWVLDLHEGYEFNVSHKPPKGKKRSVGTSLIYLRTAEIQPLVDRMLNTVNLTIIDKDRRFVPLGRGPVIGSWIRGCLHHLKIPGMIVETTFKSQPLSLRTRQHRLLVNEVLESLEMIEDSQVDTMVDPRSDAISVGIFDGPGATAGGVNRFIGLIGRETDMQSSVIGPGDIRPRTISQFDVLLFPGGSGSRQGKSLGDTGRAAVRQFIAGGRGCIGVCAGAFLCSAHYPWSLKVVDTSVFTGAREIEGVGSKQMWYRGKAANVQIELTSDGKTFFKGLPEKTAVRYHNGPIVSPLNDPLLPDYTVLAHFRTEVGLYPPQKGTMVNTPAIVSASFGRGRVVSISPHPEATNGLKSMIGTSIRWANGKAAAKPVKAGKAD
;
A
#
# COMPACT_ATOMS: atom_id res chain seq x y z
N ALA A 1 9.36 12.78 33.38
CA ALA A 1 8.95 12.59 31.98
C ALA A 1 9.25 11.15 31.60
N ALA A 2 8.31 10.40 31.03
CA ALA A 2 8.63 9.06 30.52
C ALA A 2 9.66 9.20 29.39
N SER A 3 10.73 8.41 29.42
CA SER A 3 11.73 8.38 28.35
C SER A 3 11.05 7.96 27.04
N GLN A 4 11.38 8.62 25.93
CA GLN A 4 10.90 8.17 24.62
C GLN A 4 11.40 6.74 24.34
N PRO A 5 10.61 5.89 23.67
CA PRO A 5 11.05 4.54 23.36
C PRO A 5 12.34 4.54 22.54
N ARG A 6 13.31 3.73 22.97
CA ARG A 6 14.54 3.47 22.21
C ARG A 6 14.21 2.61 21.00
N ARG A 7 14.79 2.93 19.86
CA ARG A 7 14.62 2.15 18.63
C ARG A 7 15.96 1.70 18.09
N SER A 8 16.03 0.44 17.69
CA SER A 8 17.20 -0.18 17.10
C SER A 8 16.78 -1.09 15.94
N SER A 9 17.74 -1.48 15.13
CA SER A 9 17.55 -2.42 14.03
C SER A 9 18.69 -3.41 13.99
N GLY A 10 18.41 -4.61 13.49
CA GLY A 10 19.42 -5.62 13.22
C GLY A 10 19.01 -6.45 12.01
N PHE A 11 19.80 -7.48 11.71
CA PHE A 11 19.56 -8.37 10.58
C PHE A 11 19.61 -9.82 11.04
N VAL A 12 18.78 -10.66 10.44
CA VAL A 12 18.93 -12.13 10.49
C VAL A 12 19.57 -12.60 9.19
N ALA A 13 20.27 -13.74 9.22
CA ALA A 13 20.94 -14.32 8.06
C ALA A 13 21.96 -13.36 7.40
N VAL A 14 22.72 -12.64 8.26
CA VAL A 14 23.75 -11.66 7.86
C VAL A 14 24.75 -12.29 6.89
N GLY A 15 25.08 -11.55 5.82
CA GLY A 15 26.06 -12.00 4.83
C GLY A 15 25.56 -13.11 3.90
N THR A 16 24.26 -13.35 3.84
CA THR A 16 23.63 -14.30 2.90
C THR A 16 22.61 -13.59 2.01
N ASP A 17 22.19 -14.21 0.91
CA ASP A 17 21.11 -13.69 0.05
C ASP A 17 19.77 -13.52 0.80
N TRP A 18 19.64 -14.13 1.97
CA TRP A 18 18.45 -14.11 2.82
C TRP A 18 18.52 -13.05 3.92
N GLU A 19 19.55 -12.19 3.90
CA GLU A 19 19.71 -11.13 4.89
C GLU A 19 18.44 -10.28 4.99
N THR A 20 17.87 -10.25 6.20
CA THR A 20 16.54 -9.70 6.43
C THR A 20 16.54 -8.81 7.67
N PRO A 21 16.12 -7.54 7.56
CA PRO A 21 16.10 -6.64 8.70
C PRO A 21 14.98 -6.98 9.67
N TYR A 22 15.26 -6.79 10.96
CA TYR A 22 14.27 -6.67 12.01
C TYR A 22 14.46 -5.35 12.77
N TYR A 23 13.40 -4.90 13.41
CA TYR A 23 13.35 -3.64 14.13
C TYR A 23 12.88 -3.89 15.55
N ARG A 24 13.43 -3.12 16.48
CA ARG A 24 13.14 -3.25 17.90
C ARG A 24 12.79 -1.88 18.47
N ILE A 25 11.74 -1.84 19.28
CA ILE A 25 11.29 -0.69 20.03
C ILE A 25 11.26 -1.11 21.50
N GLU A 26 11.92 -0.35 22.36
CA GLU A 26 12.11 -0.68 23.78
C GLU A 26 11.77 0.52 24.65
N THR A 27 11.22 0.24 25.81
CA THR A 27 10.98 1.26 26.83
C THR A 27 11.70 0.88 28.13
N ASP A 28 11.92 1.86 28.99
CA ASP A 28 12.46 1.60 30.34
C ASP A 28 11.40 1.04 31.29
N LYS A 29 10.11 1.12 30.92
CA LYS A 29 9.01 0.61 31.74
C LYS A 29 8.86 -0.90 31.55
N PRO A 30 8.95 -1.72 32.61
CA PRO A 30 8.78 -3.16 32.51
C PRO A 30 7.45 -3.56 31.87
N GLY A 31 7.49 -4.53 30.96
CA GLY A 31 6.34 -5.04 30.23
C GLY A 31 6.72 -6.19 29.32
N PRO A 32 5.75 -6.81 28.65
CA PRO A 32 6.00 -7.98 27.83
C PRO A 32 6.83 -7.65 26.59
N THR A 33 7.49 -8.68 26.06
CA THR A 33 8.15 -8.65 24.76
C THR A 33 7.25 -9.31 23.72
N VAL A 34 6.84 -8.56 22.71
CA VAL A 34 6.04 -9.08 21.58
C VAL A 34 6.91 -9.13 20.33
N MET A 35 6.92 -10.28 19.65
CA MET A 35 7.60 -10.46 18.37
C MET A 35 6.59 -10.72 17.24
N ILE A 36 6.71 -9.97 16.15
CA ILE A 36 5.79 -10.00 15.01
C ILE A 36 6.57 -10.30 13.73
N LEU A 37 6.11 -11.30 12.98
CA LEU A 37 6.63 -11.65 11.65
C LEU A 37 5.59 -11.37 10.57
N GLY A 38 6.04 -10.78 9.47
CA GLY A 38 5.28 -10.69 8.22
C GLY A 38 6.04 -11.34 7.07
N GLY A 39 5.32 -11.68 6.00
CA GLY A 39 5.95 -12.14 4.74
C GLY A 39 6.64 -13.50 4.83
N MET A 40 6.12 -14.42 5.63
CA MET A 40 6.59 -15.81 5.68
C MET A 40 6.47 -16.49 4.31
N HIS A 41 5.38 -16.21 3.58
CA HIS A 41 5.22 -16.54 2.17
C HIS A 41 5.33 -15.28 1.32
N GLY A 42 6.08 -15.36 0.21
CA GLY A 42 6.39 -14.19 -0.60
C GLY A 42 5.21 -13.63 -1.40
N ASN A 43 4.23 -14.45 -1.76
CA ASN A 43 3.03 -14.03 -2.48
C ASN A 43 1.87 -13.59 -1.56
N GLU A 44 2.13 -13.41 -0.26
CA GLU A 44 1.16 -12.97 0.76
C GLU A 44 1.54 -11.56 1.23
N PRO A 45 1.31 -10.52 0.39
CA PRO A 45 1.93 -9.23 0.59
C PRO A 45 1.43 -8.42 1.79
N ALA A 46 0.19 -8.61 2.24
CA ALA A 46 -0.43 -7.74 3.23
C ALA A 46 0.21 -7.85 4.61
N GLY A 47 0.56 -9.07 5.05
CA GLY A 47 1.25 -9.26 6.33
C GLY A 47 2.57 -8.50 6.37
N ALA A 48 3.31 -8.49 5.26
CA ALA A 48 4.59 -7.78 5.20
C ALA A 48 4.45 -6.25 5.22
N TYR A 49 3.49 -5.69 4.46
CA TYR A 49 3.25 -4.25 4.50
C TYR A 49 2.66 -3.80 5.84
N ALA A 50 1.79 -4.60 6.46
CA ALA A 50 1.27 -4.28 7.78
C ALA A 50 2.41 -4.28 8.82
N ALA A 51 3.30 -5.27 8.79
CA ALA A 51 4.44 -5.30 9.69
C ALA A 51 5.41 -4.12 9.44
N GLU A 52 5.61 -3.69 8.19
CA GLU A 52 6.39 -2.47 7.90
C GLU A 52 5.72 -1.21 8.47
N GLN A 53 4.40 -1.14 8.54
CA GLN A 53 3.69 -0.04 9.21
C GLN A 53 3.82 -0.14 10.75
N ILE A 54 3.68 -1.35 11.29
CA ILE A 54 3.68 -1.62 12.73
C ILE A 54 5.04 -1.31 13.39
N ARG A 55 6.16 -1.50 12.69
CA ARG A 55 7.49 -1.15 13.24
C ARG A 55 7.67 0.36 13.54
N HIS A 56 6.75 1.22 13.09
CA HIS A 56 6.75 2.65 13.41
C HIS A 56 5.87 2.99 14.61
N TRP A 57 5.11 2.04 15.13
CA TRP A 57 4.25 2.24 16.29
C TRP A 57 5.04 2.62 17.53
N THR A 58 4.38 3.25 18.49
CA THR A 58 4.94 3.63 19.78
C THR A 58 4.33 2.76 20.86
N ILE A 59 5.17 2.24 21.75
CA ILE A 59 4.75 1.46 22.92
C ILE A 59 5.09 2.23 24.20
N ARG A 60 4.34 1.97 25.28
CA ARG A 60 4.49 2.61 26.60
C ARG A 60 5.20 1.74 27.64
N ARG A 61 5.30 0.43 27.40
CA ARG A 61 5.98 -0.54 28.28
C ARG A 61 6.46 -1.74 27.46
N GLY A 62 7.48 -2.42 27.95
CA GLY A 62 8.00 -3.65 27.35
C GLY A 62 8.81 -3.41 26.07
N THR A 63 8.81 -4.42 25.19
CA THR A 63 9.59 -4.46 23.95
C THR A 63 8.74 -4.95 22.78
N LEU A 64 8.79 -4.26 21.64
CA LEU A 64 8.19 -4.71 20.38
C LEU A 64 9.30 -5.02 19.37
N VAL A 65 9.36 -6.26 18.89
CA VAL A 65 10.27 -6.72 17.83
C VAL A 65 9.46 -7.05 16.58
N VAL A 66 9.82 -6.47 15.44
CA VAL A 66 9.11 -6.66 14.17
C VAL A 66 10.11 -7.04 13.09
N LEU A 67 9.85 -8.15 12.40
CA LEU A 67 10.57 -8.56 11.20
C LEU A 67 9.58 -8.50 10.02
N PRO A 68 9.60 -7.41 9.23
CA PRO A 68 8.50 -7.12 8.33
C PRO A 68 8.33 -8.11 7.18
N CYS A 69 9.40 -8.64 6.62
CA CYS A 69 9.32 -9.54 5.47
C CYS A 69 10.34 -10.67 5.62
N ALA A 70 9.91 -11.81 6.17
CA ALA A 70 10.78 -12.96 6.39
C ALA A 70 11.37 -13.52 5.09
N ASN A 71 10.53 -13.77 4.07
CA ASN A 71 10.97 -14.30 2.78
C ASN A 71 11.06 -13.18 1.73
N ARG A 72 12.05 -12.29 1.87
CA ARG A 72 12.29 -11.15 0.95
C ARG A 72 12.42 -11.56 -0.51
N LEU A 73 13.18 -12.61 -0.81
CA LEU A 73 13.39 -13.05 -2.19
C LEU A 73 12.12 -13.68 -2.79
N GLY A 74 11.40 -14.50 -2.03
CA GLY A 74 10.09 -15.00 -2.46
C GLY A 74 9.11 -13.86 -2.72
N ARG A 75 9.18 -12.80 -1.92
CA ARG A 75 8.37 -11.59 -2.12
C ARG A 75 8.74 -10.84 -3.41
N ALA A 76 10.03 -10.66 -3.67
CA ALA A 76 10.51 -10.04 -4.90
C ALA A 76 10.08 -10.86 -6.14
N ALA A 77 10.09 -12.18 -6.05
CA ALA A 77 9.65 -13.10 -7.09
C ALA A 77 8.11 -13.30 -7.15
N ASN A 78 7.35 -12.75 -6.20
CA ASN A 78 5.91 -12.96 -6.04
C ASN A 78 5.50 -14.44 -6.02
N ILE A 79 6.26 -15.26 -5.29
CA ILE A 79 5.99 -16.69 -5.10
C ILE A 79 5.80 -17.02 -3.63
N ARG A 80 5.07 -18.11 -3.35
CA ARG A 80 4.86 -18.59 -1.97
C ARG A 80 6.17 -18.95 -1.27
N TYR A 81 7.06 -19.60 -2.02
CA TYR A 81 8.18 -20.35 -1.48
C TYR A 81 9.46 -19.52 -1.36
N VAL A 82 10.41 -20.02 -0.59
CA VAL A 82 11.80 -19.60 -0.62
C VAL A 82 12.37 -20.03 -1.99
N PRO A 83 12.81 -19.10 -2.85
CA PRO A 83 13.38 -19.42 -4.16
C PRO A 83 14.57 -20.37 -4.06
N ASP A 84 14.78 -21.21 -5.08
CA ASP A 84 15.98 -22.03 -5.25
C ASP A 84 16.32 -22.94 -4.06
N ARG A 85 15.28 -23.49 -3.41
CA ARG A 85 15.40 -24.47 -2.31
C ARG A 85 14.72 -25.79 -2.65
N PRO A 86 15.23 -26.91 -2.10
CA PRO A 86 14.62 -28.22 -2.31
C PRO A 86 13.20 -28.30 -1.71
N MET A 87 12.42 -29.27 -2.18
CA MET A 87 10.98 -29.42 -1.89
C MET A 87 10.66 -29.37 -0.39
N GLU A 88 11.51 -29.99 0.42
CA GLU A 88 11.38 -30.13 1.86
C GLU A 88 11.69 -28.84 2.64
N GLU A 89 12.39 -27.88 2.03
CA GLU A 89 12.80 -26.60 2.62
C GLU A 89 12.12 -25.39 1.98
N ARG A 90 11.53 -25.51 0.79
CA ARG A 90 11.00 -24.34 0.06
C ARG A 90 9.82 -23.65 0.77
N ASP A 91 9.05 -24.36 1.60
CA ASP A 91 7.97 -23.76 2.39
C ASP A 91 8.52 -23.36 3.78
N LEU A 92 8.85 -22.07 3.93
CA LEU A 92 9.43 -21.53 5.17
C LEU A 92 8.57 -21.84 6.39
N ASN A 93 7.24 -21.79 6.25
CA ASN A 93 6.31 -22.05 7.36
C ASN A 93 6.11 -23.56 7.65
N ARG A 94 7.03 -24.42 7.18
CA ARG A 94 7.15 -25.85 7.52
C ARG A 94 8.52 -26.22 8.09
N ASN A 95 9.38 -25.23 8.28
CA ASN A 95 10.79 -25.43 8.60
C ASN A 95 11.18 -25.11 10.04
N PHE A 96 10.21 -24.75 10.88
CA PHE A 96 10.43 -24.50 12.30
C PHE A 96 10.28 -25.80 13.11
N PRO A 97 10.74 -25.81 14.39
CA PRO A 97 10.68 -26.99 15.23
C PRO A 97 9.28 -27.60 15.33
N ARG A 98 9.22 -28.92 15.29
CA ARG A 98 7.98 -29.71 15.36
C ARG A 98 7.84 -30.29 16.76
N PRO A 99 6.66 -30.72 17.23
CA PRO A 99 6.54 -31.30 18.57
C PRO A 99 7.54 -32.43 18.88
N THR A 100 7.93 -33.20 17.85
CA THR A 100 8.89 -34.31 17.96
C THR A 100 10.34 -33.93 17.65
N THR A 101 10.62 -32.73 17.12
CA THR A 101 11.98 -32.31 16.71
C THR A 101 12.28 -30.87 17.12
N LYS A 102 13.45 -30.64 17.71
CA LYS A 102 13.89 -29.29 18.13
C LYS A 102 14.62 -28.50 17.03
N THR A 103 14.92 -29.12 15.91
CA THR A 103 15.72 -28.53 14.81
C THR A 103 14.86 -27.76 13.81
N THR A 104 15.49 -26.77 13.17
CA THR A 104 14.98 -26.04 12.01
C THR A 104 15.52 -26.63 10.71
N ARG A 105 14.93 -26.27 9.56
CA ARG A 105 15.44 -26.62 8.22
C ARG A 105 15.73 -25.36 7.40
N GLY A 106 16.88 -25.33 6.72
CA GLY A 106 17.35 -24.17 5.97
C GLY A 106 17.82 -22.99 6.83
N VAL A 107 18.64 -22.13 6.23
CA VAL A 107 19.29 -20.98 6.88
C VAL A 107 18.27 -20.01 7.47
N LEU A 108 17.30 -19.56 6.67
CA LEU A 108 16.37 -18.52 7.06
C LEU A 108 15.50 -18.90 8.28
N ALA A 109 14.96 -20.13 8.32
CA ALA A 109 14.19 -20.59 9.49
C ALA A 109 15.07 -20.71 10.73
N GLY A 110 16.32 -21.18 10.57
CA GLY A 110 17.30 -21.26 11.64
C GLY A 110 17.62 -19.89 12.23
N GLU A 111 17.86 -18.89 11.40
CA GLU A 111 18.19 -17.52 11.83
C GLU A 111 17.01 -16.81 12.48
N ILE A 112 15.78 -16.99 11.97
CA ILE A 112 14.56 -16.48 12.63
C ILE A 112 14.36 -17.17 13.99
N TRP A 113 14.63 -18.47 14.09
CA TRP A 113 14.53 -19.20 15.35
C TRP A 113 15.60 -18.76 16.35
N LYS A 114 16.86 -18.54 15.91
CA LYS A 114 17.92 -17.96 16.74
C LYS A 114 17.52 -16.59 17.28
N LEU A 115 16.98 -15.72 16.42
CA LEU A 115 16.45 -14.42 16.86
C LEU A 115 15.34 -14.60 17.91
N THR A 116 14.42 -15.55 17.69
CA THR A 116 13.34 -15.85 18.66
C THR A 116 13.92 -16.25 20.02
N LEU A 117 14.93 -17.13 20.05
CA LEU A 117 15.60 -17.57 21.28
C LEU A 117 16.38 -16.44 21.97
N ALA A 118 16.96 -15.52 21.20
CA ALA A 118 17.68 -14.36 21.72
C ALA A 118 16.74 -13.31 22.32
N VAL A 119 15.63 -13.03 21.63
CA VAL A 119 14.60 -12.06 22.03
C VAL A 119 13.81 -12.55 23.24
N LYS A 120 13.55 -13.87 23.35
CA LYS A 120 12.71 -14.48 24.38
C LYS A 120 11.33 -13.81 24.50
N PRO A 121 10.53 -13.77 23.41
CA PRO A 121 9.25 -13.06 23.44
C PRO A 121 8.26 -13.73 24.40
N ASP A 122 7.44 -12.93 25.05
CA ASP A 122 6.29 -13.38 25.84
C ASP A 122 5.08 -13.67 24.94
N TRP A 123 5.04 -13.09 23.73
CA TRP A 123 3.97 -13.25 22.76
C TRP A 123 4.47 -13.19 21.31
N VAL A 124 3.91 -14.02 20.44
CA VAL A 124 4.27 -14.08 19.01
C VAL A 124 3.07 -13.95 18.06
N LEU A 125 3.24 -13.21 16.96
CA LEU A 125 2.24 -13.01 15.91
C LEU A 125 2.83 -13.22 14.52
N ASP A 126 2.17 -14.02 13.70
CA ASP A 126 2.59 -14.31 12.32
C ASP A 126 1.49 -13.87 11.34
N LEU A 127 1.81 -12.94 10.45
CA LEU A 127 0.84 -12.27 9.57
C LEU A 127 0.83 -12.93 8.17
N HIS A 128 -0.25 -13.66 7.86
CA HIS A 128 -0.45 -14.47 6.64
C HIS A 128 -1.68 -14.03 5.84
N GLU A 129 -1.80 -14.61 4.65
CA GLU A 129 -2.99 -14.47 3.82
C GLU A 129 -3.48 -15.79 3.22
N GLY A 130 -4.80 -16.02 3.33
CA GLY A 130 -5.49 -17.06 2.59
C GLY A 130 -5.95 -16.57 1.22
N TYR A 131 -6.17 -17.49 0.29
CA TYR A 131 -6.67 -17.13 -1.03
C TYR A 131 -8.18 -16.85 -1.04
N GLU A 132 -8.98 -17.66 -0.35
CA GLU A 132 -10.46 -17.57 -0.30
C GLU A 132 -10.95 -17.29 1.13
N PHE A 133 -12.13 -16.69 1.26
CA PHE A 133 -12.78 -16.44 2.55
C PHE A 133 -13.24 -17.74 3.23
N ASN A 134 -12.86 -17.98 4.47
CA ASN A 134 -13.21 -19.22 5.17
C ASN A 134 -14.73 -19.47 5.25
N VAL A 135 -15.52 -18.43 5.53
CA VAL A 135 -16.98 -18.54 5.71
C VAL A 135 -17.67 -19.01 4.42
N SER A 136 -17.39 -18.36 3.29
CA SER A 136 -18.07 -18.64 2.02
C SER A 136 -17.39 -19.66 1.13
N HIS A 137 -16.16 -20.08 1.44
CA HIS A 137 -15.45 -21.05 0.60
C HIS A 137 -16.07 -22.45 0.66
N LYS A 138 -16.50 -22.93 -0.51
CA LYS A 138 -17.03 -24.28 -0.75
C LYS A 138 -16.03 -25.06 -1.62
N PRO A 139 -14.99 -25.68 -1.02
CA PRO A 139 -14.00 -26.43 -1.78
C PRO A 139 -14.60 -27.71 -2.41
N PRO A 140 -14.03 -28.22 -3.51
CA PRO A 140 -14.36 -29.55 -4.02
C PRO A 140 -14.17 -30.64 -2.97
N LYS A 141 -14.90 -31.77 -3.11
CA LYS A 141 -14.80 -32.93 -2.20
C LYS A 141 -13.33 -33.37 -2.05
N GLY A 142 -12.87 -33.54 -0.82
CA GLY A 142 -11.50 -33.94 -0.49
C GLY A 142 -10.47 -32.80 -0.44
N LYS A 143 -10.84 -31.55 -0.79
CA LYS A 143 -9.98 -30.38 -0.61
C LYS A 143 -10.29 -29.67 0.70
N LYS A 144 -9.26 -29.10 1.34
CA LYS A 144 -9.40 -28.35 2.59
C LYS A 144 -10.07 -27.01 2.34
N ARG A 145 -10.88 -26.57 3.31
CA ARG A 145 -11.39 -25.20 3.36
C ARG A 145 -10.21 -24.23 3.48
N SER A 146 -10.39 -23.03 2.92
CA SER A 146 -9.40 -21.96 2.99
C SER A 146 -9.36 -21.41 4.41
N VAL A 147 -8.21 -20.95 4.85
CA VAL A 147 -8.05 -20.30 6.16
C VAL A 147 -8.15 -18.78 6.09
N GLY A 148 -8.37 -18.21 4.90
CA GLY A 148 -8.45 -16.76 4.73
C GLY A 148 -9.55 -16.14 5.59
N THR A 149 -9.26 -14.96 6.12
CA THR A 149 -10.14 -14.24 7.05
C THR A 149 -10.40 -15.07 8.31
N SER A 150 -9.32 -15.38 9.05
CA SER A 150 -9.41 -16.12 10.31
C SER A 150 -8.30 -15.78 11.29
N LEU A 151 -8.50 -16.17 12.55
CA LEU A 151 -7.47 -16.20 13.58
C LEU A 151 -7.15 -17.66 13.89
N ILE A 152 -5.91 -18.09 13.64
CA ILE A 152 -5.47 -19.46 13.93
C ILE A 152 -4.64 -19.48 15.21
N TYR A 153 -5.17 -20.12 16.24
CA TYR A 153 -4.59 -20.14 17.58
C TYR A 153 -4.86 -21.50 18.23
N LEU A 154 -4.16 -21.80 19.33
CA LEU A 154 -4.52 -22.93 20.19
C LEU A 154 -5.53 -22.45 21.22
N ARG A 155 -6.76 -22.98 21.21
CA ARG A 155 -7.80 -22.55 22.13
C ARG A 155 -7.48 -22.95 23.57
N THR A 156 -7.48 -21.96 24.45
CA THR A 156 -7.45 -22.09 25.91
C THR A 156 -8.42 -21.09 26.53
N ALA A 157 -8.75 -21.22 27.81
CA ALA A 157 -9.63 -20.28 28.50
C ALA A 157 -9.03 -18.87 28.57
N GLU A 158 -7.70 -18.78 28.65
CA GLU A 158 -6.95 -17.54 28.83
C GLU A 158 -6.89 -16.69 27.56
N ILE A 159 -6.73 -17.31 26.38
CA ILE A 159 -6.61 -16.57 25.10
C ILE A 159 -7.97 -16.24 24.46
N GLN A 160 -9.03 -16.95 24.85
CA GLN A 160 -10.34 -16.82 24.20
C GLN A 160 -10.94 -15.40 24.29
N PRO A 161 -10.91 -14.68 25.45
CA PRO A 161 -11.42 -13.32 25.52
C PRO A 161 -10.71 -12.35 24.56
N LEU A 162 -9.40 -12.50 24.38
CA LEU A 162 -8.63 -11.71 23.41
C LEU A 162 -9.07 -12.02 21.98
N VAL A 163 -9.24 -13.29 21.63
CA VAL A 163 -9.73 -13.69 20.30
C VAL A 163 -11.11 -13.10 20.02
N ASP A 164 -12.03 -13.15 20.98
CA ASP A 164 -13.38 -12.61 20.81
C ASP A 164 -13.34 -11.08 20.59
N ARG A 165 -12.50 -10.36 21.35
CA ARG A 165 -12.28 -8.92 21.16
C ARG A 165 -11.71 -8.61 19.78
N MET A 166 -10.68 -9.33 19.36
CA MET A 166 -10.07 -9.21 18.02
C MET A 166 -11.09 -9.42 16.90
N LEU A 167 -11.91 -10.47 17.00
CA LEU A 167 -12.96 -10.77 16.03
C LEU A 167 -14.02 -9.67 16.00
N ASN A 168 -14.45 -9.17 17.15
CA ASN A 168 -15.41 -8.07 17.24
C ASN A 168 -14.87 -6.82 16.55
N THR A 169 -13.65 -6.38 16.88
CA THR A 169 -13.03 -5.18 16.30
C THR A 169 -12.93 -5.28 14.78
N VAL A 170 -12.38 -6.37 14.23
CA VAL A 170 -12.20 -6.47 12.78
C VAL A 170 -13.54 -6.63 12.05
N ASN A 171 -14.48 -7.39 12.61
CA ASN A 171 -15.77 -7.66 11.96
C ASN A 171 -16.72 -6.46 11.97
N LEU A 172 -16.54 -5.49 12.88
CA LEU A 172 -17.23 -4.19 12.80
C LEU A 172 -16.91 -3.43 11.51
N THR A 173 -15.76 -3.70 10.89
CA THR A 173 -15.37 -3.10 9.61
C THR A 173 -15.89 -3.85 8.38
N ILE A 174 -16.56 -4.99 8.58
CA ILE A 174 -16.95 -5.92 7.52
C ILE A 174 -18.48 -6.02 7.42
N ILE A 175 -19.03 -5.39 6.38
CA ILE A 175 -20.46 -5.39 6.07
C ILE A 175 -20.92 -6.77 5.57
N ASP A 176 -20.15 -7.36 4.66
CA ASP A 176 -20.45 -8.66 4.04
C ASP A 176 -20.17 -9.82 5.03
N LYS A 177 -21.23 -10.44 5.54
CA LYS A 177 -21.15 -11.52 6.53
C LYS A 177 -20.35 -12.73 6.03
N ASP A 178 -20.34 -12.97 4.72
CA ASP A 178 -19.62 -14.07 4.07
C ASP A 178 -18.10 -13.86 4.00
N ARG A 179 -17.63 -12.70 4.47
CA ARG A 179 -16.22 -12.29 4.50
C ARG A 179 -15.72 -11.98 5.91
N ARG A 180 -16.49 -12.31 6.95
CA ARG A 180 -16.12 -12.06 8.35
C ARG A 180 -15.04 -12.99 8.85
N PHE A 181 -14.19 -12.47 9.75
CA PHE A 181 -13.20 -13.23 10.48
C PHE A 181 -13.86 -14.25 11.39
N VAL A 182 -13.27 -15.45 11.42
CA VAL A 182 -13.70 -16.57 12.26
C VAL A 182 -12.53 -17.13 13.09
N PRO A 183 -12.81 -17.71 14.27
CA PRO A 183 -11.79 -18.36 15.07
C PRO A 183 -11.49 -19.78 14.56
N LEU A 184 -10.21 -20.13 14.41
CA LEU A 184 -9.73 -21.48 14.13
C LEU A 184 -8.85 -21.98 15.28
N GLY A 185 -9.48 -22.46 16.36
CA GLY A 185 -8.85 -22.79 17.65
C GLY A 185 -8.09 -24.13 17.73
N ARG A 186 -7.92 -24.87 16.62
CA ARG A 186 -7.24 -26.20 16.61
C ARG A 186 -5.72 -26.10 16.73
N GLY A 187 -5.17 -24.90 16.71
CA GLY A 187 -3.75 -24.62 16.73
C GLY A 187 -3.13 -24.43 15.35
N PRO A 188 -2.01 -23.67 15.26
CA PRO A 188 -1.25 -23.48 14.03
C PRO A 188 -0.74 -24.79 13.42
N VAL A 189 -0.42 -24.78 12.13
CA VAL A 189 0.07 -25.98 11.42
C VAL A 189 1.43 -26.45 11.97
N ILE A 190 1.67 -27.78 11.95
CA ILE A 190 2.95 -28.35 12.38
C ILE A 190 4.10 -27.87 11.49
N GLY A 191 5.21 -27.48 12.13
CA GLY A 191 6.39 -26.91 11.46
C GLY A 191 6.29 -25.41 11.18
N SER A 192 5.20 -24.75 11.58
CA SER A 192 5.11 -23.27 11.58
C SER A 192 5.87 -22.65 12.74
N TRP A 193 6.27 -21.40 12.58
CA TRP A 193 6.98 -20.65 13.64
C TRP A 193 6.16 -20.57 14.93
N ILE A 194 4.87 -20.22 14.84
CA ILE A 194 3.98 -20.16 16.01
C ILE A 194 3.84 -21.54 16.67
N ARG A 195 3.70 -22.63 15.90
CA ARG A 195 3.63 -23.98 16.49
C ARG A 195 4.91 -24.34 17.23
N GLY A 196 6.08 -23.99 16.68
CA GLY A 196 7.37 -24.19 17.32
C GLY A 196 7.46 -23.45 18.66
N CYS A 197 7.08 -22.17 18.69
CA CYS A 197 7.06 -21.34 19.90
C CYS A 197 6.12 -21.93 20.98
N LEU A 198 4.89 -22.29 20.60
CA LEU A 198 3.90 -22.85 21.52
C LEU A 198 4.38 -24.15 22.17
N HIS A 199 4.95 -25.07 21.39
CA HIS A 199 5.27 -26.42 21.88
C HIS A 199 6.58 -26.46 22.66
N HIS A 200 7.63 -25.83 22.14
CA HIS A 200 8.98 -25.92 22.70
C HIS A 200 9.31 -24.83 23.70
N LEU A 201 8.77 -23.62 23.50
CA LEU A 201 9.10 -22.46 24.33
C LEU A 201 7.95 -22.05 25.28
N LYS A 202 6.77 -22.67 25.11
CA LYS A 202 5.54 -22.33 25.86
C LYS A 202 5.12 -20.86 25.67
N ILE A 203 5.52 -20.25 24.57
CA ILE A 203 5.19 -18.87 24.23
C ILE A 203 3.84 -18.86 23.50
N PRO A 204 2.81 -18.17 24.02
CA PRO A 204 1.53 -18.03 23.35
C PRO A 204 1.64 -17.19 22.07
N GLY A 205 0.74 -17.45 21.13
CA GLY A 205 0.69 -16.70 19.89
C GLY A 205 -0.32 -17.23 18.89
N MET A 206 -0.43 -16.55 17.76
CA MET A 206 -1.39 -16.87 16.71
C MET A 206 -0.90 -16.50 15.32
N ILE A 207 -1.51 -17.13 14.32
CA ILE A 207 -1.44 -16.70 12.93
C ILE A 207 -2.68 -15.87 12.63
N VAL A 208 -2.47 -14.69 12.04
CA VAL A 208 -3.54 -13.84 11.53
C VAL A 208 -3.64 -14.05 10.02
N GLU A 209 -4.80 -14.47 9.53
CA GLU A 209 -5.04 -14.73 8.11
C GLU A 209 -6.00 -13.69 7.53
N THR A 210 -5.51 -12.77 6.69
CA THR A 210 -6.40 -11.96 5.83
C THR A 210 -6.74 -12.74 4.54
N THR A 211 -7.53 -12.17 3.62
CA THR A 211 -7.89 -12.85 2.36
C THR A 211 -7.48 -12.05 1.15
N PHE A 212 -6.67 -12.64 0.26
CA PHE A 212 -6.21 -12.02 -0.98
C PHE A 212 -7.34 -11.72 -1.97
N LYS A 213 -8.26 -12.67 -2.20
CA LYS A 213 -9.26 -12.59 -3.27
C LYS A 213 -10.18 -11.38 -3.10
N SER A 214 -10.25 -10.58 -4.17
CA SER A 214 -11.20 -9.47 -4.30
C SER A 214 -11.14 -8.47 -3.15
N GLN A 215 -9.97 -8.28 -2.53
CA GLN A 215 -9.73 -7.25 -1.53
C GLN A 215 -8.50 -6.41 -1.89
N PRO A 216 -8.57 -5.07 -1.76
CA PRO A 216 -7.40 -4.23 -1.92
C PRO A 216 -6.36 -4.56 -0.84
N LEU A 217 -5.09 -4.34 -1.16
CA LEU A 217 -3.98 -4.53 -0.24
C LEU A 217 -4.10 -3.61 1.00
N SER A 218 -4.55 -2.37 0.83
CA SER A 218 -4.80 -1.44 1.94
C SER A 218 -5.80 -1.96 2.97
N LEU A 219 -6.87 -2.63 2.53
CA LEU A 219 -7.86 -3.22 3.42
C LEU A 219 -7.24 -4.36 4.24
N ARG A 220 -6.53 -5.26 3.56
CA ARG A 220 -5.88 -6.42 4.19
C ARG A 220 -4.81 -5.98 5.19
N THR A 221 -3.98 -4.99 4.83
CA THR A 221 -2.99 -4.41 5.75
C THR A 221 -3.64 -3.72 6.95
N ARG A 222 -4.74 -2.98 6.75
CA ARG A 222 -5.50 -2.38 7.85
C ARG A 222 -6.12 -3.43 8.78
N GLN A 223 -6.61 -4.55 8.26
CA GLN A 223 -7.13 -5.65 9.07
C GLN A 223 -6.04 -6.26 9.96
N HIS A 224 -4.83 -6.49 9.43
CA HIS A 224 -3.70 -6.90 10.26
C HIS A 224 -3.39 -5.88 11.35
N ARG A 225 -3.31 -4.58 11.02
CA ARG A 225 -3.08 -3.51 12.01
C ARG A 225 -4.15 -3.49 13.11
N LEU A 226 -5.43 -3.60 12.78
CA LEU A 226 -6.51 -3.67 13.77
C LEU A 226 -6.29 -4.83 14.75
N LEU A 227 -5.97 -6.01 14.23
CA LEU A 227 -5.79 -7.22 15.03
C LEU A 227 -4.52 -7.16 15.89
N VAL A 228 -3.41 -6.61 15.37
CA VAL A 228 -2.20 -6.41 16.17
C VAL A 228 -2.41 -5.37 17.27
N ASN A 229 -3.14 -4.29 16.97
CA ASN A 229 -3.47 -3.25 17.96
C ASN A 229 -4.17 -3.87 19.17
N GLU A 230 -5.18 -4.71 18.91
CA GLU A 230 -5.88 -5.42 19.98
C GLU A 230 -4.92 -6.25 20.84
N VAL A 231 -4.01 -7.02 20.25
CA VAL A 231 -3.05 -7.82 21.04
C VAL A 231 -2.17 -6.92 21.93
N LEU A 232 -1.59 -5.86 21.36
CA LEU A 232 -0.73 -4.95 22.13
C LEU A 232 -1.50 -4.20 23.22
N GLU A 233 -2.77 -3.88 22.98
CA GLU A 233 -3.64 -3.23 23.96
C GLU A 233 -4.00 -4.17 25.12
N SER A 234 -4.33 -5.44 24.87
CA SER A 234 -4.53 -6.42 25.98
C SER A 234 -3.28 -6.61 26.83
N LEU A 235 -2.11 -6.48 26.22
CA LEU A 235 -0.82 -6.59 26.89
C LEU A 235 -0.38 -5.27 27.54
N GLU A 236 -1.26 -4.25 27.49
CA GLU A 236 -1.03 -2.91 28.02
C GLU A 236 0.22 -2.23 27.45
N MET A 237 0.71 -2.68 26.29
CA MET A 237 1.90 -2.14 25.63
C MET A 237 1.64 -0.83 24.92
N ILE A 238 0.38 -0.54 24.57
CA ILE A 238 -0.07 0.72 23.99
C ILE A 238 -1.19 1.31 24.85
N GLU A 239 -1.37 2.63 24.79
CA GLU A 239 -2.45 3.35 25.47
C GLU A 239 -3.46 3.86 24.46
N ASP A 240 -2.97 4.51 23.40
CA ASP A 240 -3.78 4.90 22.26
C ASP A 240 -3.62 3.93 21.09
N SER A 241 -4.69 3.78 20.32
CA SER A 241 -4.66 3.01 19.08
C SER A 241 -3.54 3.48 18.15
N GLN A 242 -2.70 2.54 17.74
CA GLN A 242 -1.60 2.77 16.81
C GLN A 242 -1.97 2.42 15.36
N VAL A 243 -3.20 1.94 15.13
CA VAL A 243 -3.68 1.48 13.82
C VAL A 243 -3.37 2.49 12.71
N ASP A 244 -3.44 3.78 13.01
CA ASP A 244 -3.29 4.84 12.02
C ASP A 244 -1.85 5.32 11.82
N THR A 245 -0.89 4.82 12.59
CA THR A 245 0.53 5.10 12.41
C THR A 245 1.07 4.20 11.29
N MET A 246 1.49 4.82 10.17
CA MET A 246 1.85 4.08 8.94
C MET A 246 3.28 4.31 8.45
N VAL A 247 3.87 5.45 8.79
CA VAL A 247 5.23 5.84 8.37
C VAL A 247 6.02 6.30 9.57
N ASP A 248 7.34 6.32 9.46
CA ASP A 248 8.19 6.91 10.49
C ASP A 248 8.06 8.45 10.47
N PRO A 249 7.51 9.09 11.52
CA PRO A 249 7.40 10.54 11.57
C PRO A 249 8.77 11.24 11.64
N ARG A 250 9.85 10.49 11.86
CA ARG A 250 11.23 11.00 11.97
C ARG A 250 12.01 10.88 10.66
N SER A 251 11.43 10.27 9.63
CA SER A 251 12.07 10.13 8.33
C SER A 251 12.01 11.45 7.56
N ASP A 252 13.14 11.85 6.97
CA ASP A 252 13.21 12.99 6.05
C ASP A 252 12.78 12.63 4.62
N ALA A 253 12.55 11.35 4.34
CA ALA A 253 12.11 10.88 3.03
C ALA A 253 10.69 11.39 2.70
N ILE A 254 10.46 11.71 1.43
CA ILE A 254 9.13 12.13 0.95
C ILE A 254 8.17 10.96 1.14
N SER A 255 7.15 11.17 1.96
CA SER A 255 6.18 10.13 2.31
C SER A 255 4.98 10.15 1.36
N VAL A 256 4.81 9.10 0.56
CA VAL A 256 3.75 9.01 -0.45
C VAL A 256 2.65 8.03 -0.04
N GLY A 257 1.42 8.53 0.11
CA GLY A 257 0.23 7.71 0.32
C GLY A 257 -0.39 7.29 -1.01
N ILE A 258 -0.26 6.02 -1.40
CA ILE A 258 -0.81 5.50 -2.66
C ILE A 258 -2.23 4.99 -2.42
N PHE A 259 -3.22 5.58 -3.07
CA PHE A 259 -4.60 5.15 -2.93
C PHE A 259 -4.81 3.74 -3.53
N ASP A 260 -5.27 2.83 -2.69
CA ASP A 260 -5.65 1.47 -3.04
C ASP A 260 -7.03 1.18 -2.47
N GLY A 261 -8.03 1.12 -3.33
CA GLY A 261 -9.43 0.97 -2.95
C GLY A 261 -10.31 0.76 -4.18
N PRO A 262 -11.66 0.75 -4.02
CA PRO A 262 -12.56 0.62 -5.15
C PRO A 262 -12.26 1.66 -6.24
N GLY A 263 -12.01 1.20 -7.47
CA GLY A 263 -11.65 2.07 -8.59
C GLY A 263 -10.15 2.27 -8.80
N ALA A 264 -9.29 1.84 -7.88
CA ALA A 264 -7.86 1.66 -8.17
C ALA A 264 -7.61 0.27 -8.77
N THR A 265 -6.61 0.14 -9.63
CA THR A 265 -6.18 -1.16 -10.17
C THR A 265 -4.98 -1.68 -9.41
N ALA A 266 -4.98 -2.96 -9.01
CA ALA A 266 -3.85 -3.58 -8.30
C ALA A 266 -2.54 -3.48 -9.09
N GLY A 267 -2.59 -3.65 -10.42
CA GLY A 267 -1.43 -3.47 -11.28
C GLY A 267 -0.91 -2.03 -11.35
N GLY A 268 -1.79 -1.03 -11.23
CA GLY A 268 -1.41 0.37 -11.09
C GLY A 268 -0.73 0.65 -9.74
N VAL A 269 -1.36 0.23 -8.65
CA VAL A 269 -0.83 0.37 -7.28
C VAL A 269 0.55 -0.27 -7.16
N ASN A 270 0.71 -1.54 -7.55
CA ASN A 270 1.99 -2.25 -7.48
C ASN A 270 3.10 -1.57 -8.30
N ARG A 271 2.74 -0.97 -9.44
CA ARG A 271 3.68 -0.22 -10.27
C ARG A 271 4.18 1.03 -9.56
N PHE A 272 3.29 1.81 -8.92
CA PHE A 272 3.72 2.98 -8.15
C PHE A 272 4.58 2.60 -6.95
N ILE A 273 4.24 1.52 -6.24
CA ILE A 273 5.11 1.01 -5.16
C ILE A 273 6.50 0.69 -5.69
N GLY A 274 6.58 -0.06 -6.80
CA GLY A 274 7.86 -0.43 -7.40
C GLY A 274 8.65 0.72 -8.02
N LEU A 275 7.99 1.80 -8.45
CA LEU A 275 8.66 3.01 -8.94
C LEU A 275 9.19 3.85 -7.79
N ILE A 276 8.35 4.14 -6.79
CA ILE A 276 8.72 4.97 -5.64
C ILE A 276 9.79 4.26 -4.80
N GLY A 277 9.69 2.93 -4.62
CA GLY A 277 10.68 2.16 -3.89
C GLY A 277 12.07 2.08 -4.53
N ARG A 278 12.25 2.61 -5.75
CA ARG A 278 13.58 2.78 -6.38
C ARG A 278 14.19 4.16 -6.12
N GLU A 279 13.40 5.10 -5.63
CA GLU A 279 13.84 6.46 -5.32
C GLU A 279 14.39 6.47 -3.87
N THR A 280 15.64 6.89 -3.70
CA THR A 280 16.32 6.84 -2.39
C THR A 280 15.82 7.90 -1.41
N ASP A 281 15.16 8.94 -1.92
CA ASP A 281 14.60 10.07 -1.16
C ASP A 281 13.10 9.92 -0.88
N MET A 282 12.49 8.77 -1.19
CA MET A 282 11.06 8.56 -1.04
C MET A 282 10.72 7.26 -0.31
N GLN A 283 9.57 7.27 0.34
CA GLN A 283 8.92 6.07 0.88
C GLN A 283 7.45 6.07 0.49
N SER A 284 6.83 4.89 0.49
CA SER A 284 5.40 4.78 0.19
C SER A 284 4.65 3.83 1.12
N SER A 285 3.39 4.14 1.34
CA SER A 285 2.42 3.24 1.96
C SER A 285 1.14 3.21 1.14
N VAL A 286 0.51 2.04 1.06
CA VAL A 286 -0.83 1.93 0.48
C VAL A 286 -1.87 2.38 1.51
N ILE A 287 -2.83 3.19 1.08
CA ILE A 287 -3.91 3.71 1.91
C ILE A 287 -5.25 3.44 1.24
N GLY A 288 -6.23 2.98 2.02
CA GLY A 288 -7.58 2.75 1.52
C GLY A 288 -8.57 3.82 1.97
N PRO A 289 -9.85 3.71 1.59
CA PRO A 289 -10.89 4.60 2.09
C PRO A 289 -10.93 4.71 3.62
N GLY A 290 -10.73 3.60 4.33
CA GLY A 290 -10.67 3.59 5.80
C GLY A 290 -9.45 4.30 6.40
N ASP A 291 -8.40 4.52 5.61
CA ASP A 291 -7.18 5.25 6.03
C ASP A 291 -7.23 6.74 5.65
N ILE A 292 -8.15 7.17 4.77
CA ILE A 292 -8.28 8.58 4.38
C ILE A 292 -9.07 9.35 5.43
N ARG A 293 -8.37 9.63 6.54
CA ARG A 293 -8.82 10.47 7.65
C ARG A 293 -7.75 11.52 7.93
N PRO A 294 -8.13 12.74 8.36
CA PRO A 294 -7.18 13.86 8.53
C PRO A 294 -5.91 13.49 9.31
N ARG A 295 -6.07 12.84 10.47
CA ARG A 295 -4.93 12.37 11.30
C ARG A 295 -4.03 11.41 10.54
N THR A 296 -4.59 10.40 9.90
CA THR A 296 -3.83 9.38 9.18
C THR A 296 -3.09 9.97 7.98
N ILE A 297 -3.78 10.76 7.14
CA ILE A 297 -3.16 11.28 5.91
C ILE A 297 -2.16 12.40 6.17
N SER A 298 -2.24 13.08 7.33
CA SER A 298 -1.28 14.15 7.71
C SER A 298 0.18 13.69 7.80
N GLN A 299 0.41 12.38 7.93
CA GLN A 299 1.73 11.75 7.93
C GLN A 299 2.40 11.71 6.55
N PHE A 300 1.63 11.92 5.48
CA PHE A 300 2.16 11.92 4.12
C PHE A 300 2.45 13.34 3.64
N ASP A 301 3.40 13.44 2.72
CA ASP A 301 3.70 14.67 1.99
C ASP A 301 2.89 14.76 0.70
N VAL A 302 2.65 13.61 0.05
CA VAL A 302 1.96 13.51 -1.23
C VAL A 302 0.95 12.36 -1.20
N LEU A 303 -0.27 12.60 -1.68
CA LEU A 303 -1.23 11.53 -2.00
C LEU A 303 -1.21 11.23 -3.50
N LEU A 304 -1.17 9.95 -3.86
CA LEU A 304 -1.15 9.50 -5.26
C LEU A 304 -2.39 8.65 -5.56
N PHE A 305 -3.18 9.09 -6.54
CA PHE A 305 -4.35 8.38 -7.04
C PHE A 305 -4.04 7.71 -8.40
N PRO A 306 -4.00 6.36 -8.46
CA PRO A 306 -3.59 5.63 -9.65
C PRO A 306 -4.72 5.53 -10.69
N GLY A 307 -4.40 4.92 -11.84
CA GLY A 307 -5.37 4.58 -12.88
C GLY A 307 -6.44 3.54 -12.46
N GLY A 308 -7.54 3.49 -13.21
CA GLY A 308 -8.72 2.66 -12.93
C GLY A 308 -10.03 3.36 -13.25
N SER A 309 -10.90 3.59 -12.27
CA SER A 309 -12.19 4.28 -12.41
C SER A 309 -12.30 5.45 -11.42
N GLY A 310 -12.17 6.68 -11.92
CA GLY A 310 -12.18 7.89 -11.08
C GLY A 310 -13.46 8.03 -10.27
N SER A 311 -14.62 7.71 -10.87
CA SER A 311 -15.91 7.78 -10.18
C SER A 311 -16.04 6.77 -9.05
N ARG A 312 -15.48 5.56 -9.20
CA ARG A 312 -15.44 4.57 -8.11
C ARG A 312 -14.48 4.99 -7.00
N GLN A 313 -13.33 5.58 -7.34
CA GLN A 313 -12.41 6.15 -6.35
C GLN A 313 -13.14 7.25 -5.56
N GLY A 314 -13.68 8.27 -6.23
CA GLY A 314 -14.41 9.37 -5.61
C GLY A 314 -15.60 8.92 -4.75
N LYS A 315 -16.42 7.98 -5.24
CA LYS A 315 -17.53 7.40 -4.47
C LYS A 315 -17.05 6.62 -3.24
N SER A 316 -15.96 5.86 -3.36
CA SER A 316 -15.43 5.08 -2.23
C SER A 316 -14.85 5.94 -1.12
N LEU A 317 -14.34 7.14 -1.46
CA LEU A 317 -13.91 8.12 -0.47
C LEU A 317 -15.10 8.72 0.32
N GLY A 318 -16.29 8.75 -0.28
CA GLY A 318 -17.41 9.51 0.26
C GLY A 318 -17.13 11.01 0.36
N ASP A 319 -18.08 11.77 0.87
CA ASP A 319 -17.94 13.23 0.98
C ASP A 319 -16.86 13.61 1.99
N THR A 320 -16.81 12.90 3.12
CA THR A 320 -15.83 13.10 4.19
C THR A 320 -14.40 12.81 3.74
N GLY A 321 -14.16 11.71 3.03
CA GLY A 321 -12.84 11.38 2.51
C GLY A 321 -12.37 12.37 1.44
N ARG A 322 -13.27 12.80 0.55
CA ARG A 322 -12.95 13.85 -0.45
C ARG A 322 -12.65 15.19 0.21
N ALA A 323 -13.39 15.57 1.25
CA ALA A 323 -13.12 16.77 2.04
C ALA A 323 -11.76 16.70 2.75
N ALA A 324 -11.42 15.54 3.35
CA ALA A 324 -10.12 15.33 3.99
C ALA A 324 -8.95 15.48 3.00
N VAL A 325 -9.08 14.92 1.78
CA VAL A 325 -8.07 15.07 0.72
C VAL A 325 -7.95 16.54 0.27
N ARG A 326 -9.08 17.24 0.09
CA ARG A 326 -9.05 18.69 -0.24
C ARG A 326 -8.35 19.50 0.84
N GLN A 327 -8.65 19.25 2.12
CA GLN A 327 -8.03 19.93 3.24
C GLN A 327 -6.53 19.64 3.34
N PHE A 328 -6.14 18.38 3.10
CA PHE A 328 -4.74 17.96 3.04
C PHE A 328 -3.95 18.77 2.00
N ILE A 329 -4.48 18.88 0.77
CA ILE A 329 -3.85 19.66 -0.30
C ILE A 329 -3.84 21.14 0.07
N ALA A 330 -5.00 21.71 0.43
CA ALA A 330 -5.11 23.13 0.80
C ALA A 330 -4.15 23.53 1.93
N GLY A 331 -3.85 22.60 2.84
CA GLY A 331 -2.91 22.76 3.95
C GLY A 331 -1.44 22.95 3.53
N GLY A 332 -1.08 22.64 2.28
CA GLY A 332 0.29 22.75 1.76
C GLY A 332 0.88 21.45 1.23
N ARG A 333 0.09 20.37 1.14
CA ARG A 333 0.56 19.05 0.73
C ARG A 333 0.33 18.77 -0.75
N GLY A 334 0.96 17.73 -1.27
CA GLY A 334 0.92 17.35 -2.67
C GLY A 334 -0.17 16.34 -3.04
N CYS A 335 -0.66 16.39 -4.26
CA CYS A 335 -1.53 15.37 -4.84
C CYS A 335 -1.11 15.06 -6.29
N ILE A 336 -1.12 13.78 -6.64
CA ILE A 336 -0.90 13.32 -8.01
C ILE A 336 -2.06 12.45 -8.44
N GLY A 337 -2.67 12.79 -9.57
CA GLY A 337 -3.69 11.98 -10.22
C GLY A 337 -3.17 11.43 -11.54
N VAL A 338 -3.23 10.11 -11.76
CA VAL A 338 -2.87 9.48 -13.04
C VAL A 338 -4.07 8.77 -13.65
N CYS A 339 -4.39 9.08 -14.91
CA CYS A 339 -5.54 8.55 -15.65
C CYS A 339 -6.85 8.71 -14.86
N ALA A 340 -7.36 7.66 -14.22
CA ALA A 340 -8.52 7.74 -13.32
C ALA A 340 -8.32 8.74 -12.16
N GLY A 341 -7.11 8.81 -11.60
CA GLY A 341 -6.77 9.81 -10.60
C GLY A 341 -6.79 11.23 -11.17
N ALA A 342 -6.48 11.41 -12.46
CA ALA A 342 -6.58 12.70 -13.13
C ALA A 342 -8.05 13.13 -13.31
N PHE A 343 -8.96 12.19 -13.65
CA PHE A 343 -10.40 12.48 -13.58
C PHE A 343 -10.84 12.87 -12.16
N LEU A 344 -10.32 12.17 -11.15
CA LEU A 344 -10.62 12.47 -9.75
C LEU A 344 -10.13 13.87 -9.33
N CYS A 345 -9.03 14.36 -9.87
CA CYS A 345 -8.50 15.71 -9.57
C CYS A 345 -9.30 16.84 -10.23
N SER A 346 -9.98 16.58 -11.35
CA SER A 346 -10.74 17.59 -12.11
C SER A 346 -11.83 18.30 -11.27
N ALA A 347 -12.30 19.45 -11.74
CA ALA A 347 -13.44 20.18 -11.19
C ALA A 347 -14.80 19.76 -11.79
N HIS A 348 -14.76 18.98 -12.88
CA HIS A 348 -15.92 18.66 -13.69
C HIS A 348 -17.02 17.84 -12.98
N TYR A 349 -16.67 16.87 -12.13
CA TYR A 349 -17.66 15.92 -11.61
C TYR A 349 -18.07 16.17 -10.14
N PRO A 350 -19.32 15.85 -9.74
CA PRO A 350 -19.73 16.00 -8.34
C PRO A 350 -18.98 15.06 -7.37
N TRP A 351 -18.51 13.91 -7.87
CA TRP A 351 -17.71 12.95 -7.10
C TRP A 351 -16.20 13.24 -7.15
N SER A 352 -15.77 14.25 -7.90
CA SER A 352 -14.35 14.62 -8.01
C SER A 352 -13.88 15.38 -6.76
N LEU A 353 -12.56 15.58 -6.67
CA LEU A 353 -11.94 16.39 -5.63
C LEU A 353 -12.09 17.89 -5.91
N LYS A 354 -12.31 18.32 -7.15
CA LYS A 354 -12.39 19.73 -7.56
C LYS A 354 -11.16 20.55 -7.18
N VAL A 355 -9.97 20.04 -7.52
CA VAL A 355 -8.68 20.66 -7.15
C VAL A 355 -7.84 21.12 -8.34
N VAL A 356 -8.32 20.88 -9.56
CA VAL A 356 -7.72 21.37 -10.81
C VAL A 356 -8.85 21.91 -11.68
N ASP A 357 -8.75 23.16 -12.14
CA ASP A 357 -9.79 23.86 -12.92
C ASP A 357 -9.96 23.29 -14.34
N THR A 358 -10.42 22.05 -14.43
CA THR A 358 -10.54 21.30 -15.69
C THR A 358 -11.95 20.81 -15.88
N SER A 359 -12.49 21.09 -17.06
CA SER A 359 -13.65 20.43 -17.63
C SER A 359 -13.19 19.23 -18.44
N VAL A 360 -13.95 18.14 -18.41
CA VAL A 360 -13.59 16.87 -19.05
C VAL A 360 -14.50 16.62 -20.23
N PHE A 361 -13.94 16.28 -21.40
CA PHE A 361 -14.72 15.80 -22.54
C PHE A 361 -15.33 14.43 -22.22
N THR A 362 -16.65 14.43 -21.99
CA THR A 362 -17.41 13.27 -21.52
C THR A 362 -18.85 13.33 -22.04
N GLY A 363 -19.69 12.40 -21.57
CA GLY A 363 -21.13 12.35 -21.87
C GLY A 363 -21.49 11.15 -22.72
N ALA A 364 -22.74 10.68 -22.60
CA ALA A 364 -23.28 9.68 -23.50
C ALA A 364 -23.62 10.33 -24.83
N ARG A 365 -23.29 9.66 -25.94
CA ARG A 365 -23.79 10.03 -27.27
C ARG A 365 -24.31 8.77 -27.97
N GLU A 366 -25.39 8.92 -28.70
CA GLU A 366 -25.88 7.87 -29.58
C GLU A 366 -24.94 7.73 -30.77
N ILE A 367 -24.47 6.50 -31.01
CA ILE A 367 -23.64 6.14 -32.15
C ILE A 367 -24.47 5.25 -33.07
N GLU A 368 -24.63 5.66 -34.31
CA GLU A 368 -25.37 4.92 -35.33
C GLU A 368 -24.87 3.47 -35.42
N GLY A 369 -25.80 2.51 -35.36
CA GLY A 369 -25.51 1.07 -35.42
C GLY A 369 -24.83 0.47 -34.18
N VAL A 370 -24.55 1.26 -33.13
CA VAL A 370 -23.81 0.83 -31.94
C VAL A 370 -24.55 1.14 -30.62
N GLY A 371 -25.37 2.19 -30.62
CA GLY A 371 -26.13 2.68 -29.47
C GLY A 371 -25.36 3.64 -28.57
N SER A 372 -25.90 3.91 -27.39
CA SER A 372 -25.36 4.88 -26.44
C SER A 372 -23.96 4.53 -25.94
N LYS A 373 -22.99 5.41 -26.19
CA LYS A 373 -21.60 5.24 -25.74
C LYS A 373 -21.09 6.44 -24.98
N GLN A 374 -20.28 6.19 -23.96
CA GLN A 374 -19.64 7.22 -23.17
C GLN A 374 -18.40 7.76 -23.88
N MET A 375 -18.32 9.08 -24.04
CA MET A 375 -17.27 9.73 -24.83
C MET A 375 -15.87 9.67 -24.20
N TRP A 376 -15.76 9.39 -22.89
CA TRP A 376 -14.48 9.11 -22.25
C TRP A 376 -13.85 7.80 -22.73
N TYR A 377 -14.65 6.83 -23.20
CA TYR A 377 -14.16 5.54 -23.67
C TYR A 377 -13.74 5.61 -25.13
N ARG A 378 -12.44 5.57 -25.39
CA ARG A 378 -11.79 5.67 -26.70
C ARG A 378 -11.17 4.35 -27.19
N GLY A 379 -11.47 3.24 -26.51
CA GLY A 379 -11.04 1.89 -26.91
C GLY A 379 -9.91 1.32 -26.05
N LYS A 380 -9.19 0.35 -26.64
CA LYS A 380 -8.04 -0.30 -26.00
C LYS A 380 -6.88 0.69 -25.87
N ALA A 381 -5.94 0.38 -24.98
CA ALA A 381 -4.75 1.21 -24.82
C ALA A 381 -3.94 1.30 -26.12
N ALA A 382 -3.42 2.49 -26.41
CA ALA A 382 -2.61 2.80 -27.57
C ALA A 382 -1.51 3.80 -27.19
N ASN A 383 -0.53 4.00 -28.07
CA ASN A 383 0.45 5.05 -27.90
C ASN A 383 -0.02 6.33 -28.60
N VAL A 384 0.13 7.46 -27.93
CA VAL A 384 -0.09 8.80 -28.50
C VAL A 384 1.16 9.63 -28.34
N GLN A 385 1.37 10.59 -29.23
CA GLN A 385 2.42 11.59 -29.08
C GLN A 385 1.95 12.68 -28.12
N ILE A 386 2.81 13.02 -27.18
CA ILE A 386 2.71 14.25 -26.39
C ILE A 386 3.87 15.18 -26.73
N GLU A 387 3.67 16.47 -26.55
CA GLU A 387 4.69 17.50 -26.67
C GLU A 387 4.76 18.32 -25.38
N LEU A 388 5.94 18.43 -24.79
CA LEU A 388 6.20 19.26 -23.61
C LEU A 388 6.12 20.76 -23.99
N THR A 389 5.45 21.54 -23.16
CA THR A 389 5.48 23.01 -23.25
C THR A 389 6.82 23.56 -22.77
N SER A 390 7.06 24.88 -22.85
CA SER A 390 8.23 25.52 -22.25
C SER A 390 8.34 25.22 -20.74
N ASP A 391 7.20 25.30 -20.03
CA ASP A 391 7.11 24.93 -18.62
C ASP A 391 7.35 23.43 -18.42
N GLY A 392 6.78 22.59 -19.29
CA GLY A 392 6.99 21.15 -19.30
C GLY A 392 8.45 20.74 -19.49
N LYS A 393 9.19 21.40 -20.39
CA LYS A 393 10.62 21.18 -20.62
C LYS A 393 11.46 21.54 -19.39
N THR A 394 11.05 22.59 -18.66
CA THR A 394 11.68 22.98 -17.39
C THR A 394 11.34 21.97 -16.29
N PHE A 395 10.08 21.58 -16.19
CA PHE A 395 9.54 20.67 -15.18
C PHE A 395 10.15 19.27 -15.32
N PHE A 396 10.13 18.70 -16.54
CA PHE A 396 10.65 17.37 -16.86
C PHE A 396 12.01 17.44 -17.56
N LYS A 397 12.92 18.25 -17.02
CA LYS A 397 14.25 18.48 -17.59
C LYS A 397 14.95 17.18 -17.97
N GLY A 398 15.47 17.12 -19.19
CA GLY A 398 16.19 15.98 -19.74
C GLY A 398 15.32 14.94 -20.46
N LEU A 399 13.99 15.12 -20.49
CA LEU A 399 13.12 14.31 -21.34
C LEU A 399 12.96 14.92 -22.75
N PRO A 400 12.74 14.08 -23.78
CA PRO A 400 12.47 14.57 -25.14
C PRO A 400 11.24 15.48 -25.18
N GLU A 401 11.30 16.53 -26.00
CA GLU A 401 10.18 17.46 -26.19
C GLU A 401 8.95 16.74 -26.76
N LYS A 402 9.14 15.88 -27.76
CA LYS A 402 8.08 15.01 -28.32
C LYS A 402 8.38 13.57 -27.96
N THR A 403 7.39 12.88 -27.39
CA THR A 403 7.53 11.47 -27.04
C THR A 403 6.21 10.72 -27.19
N ALA A 404 6.31 9.45 -27.59
CA ALA A 404 5.20 8.52 -27.48
C ALA A 404 4.95 8.20 -26.00
N VAL A 405 3.69 8.17 -25.59
CA VAL A 405 3.25 7.76 -24.26
C VAL A 405 2.05 6.83 -24.37
N ARG A 406 2.00 5.83 -23.50
CA ARG A 406 0.83 4.97 -23.38
C ARG A 406 -0.37 5.78 -22.92
N TYR A 407 -1.46 5.72 -23.68
CA TYR A 407 -2.76 6.29 -23.33
C TYR A 407 -3.80 5.19 -23.22
N HIS A 408 -4.66 5.29 -22.20
CA HIS A 408 -5.76 4.35 -22.00
C HIS A 408 -6.95 5.04 -21.34
N ASN A 409 -7.66 5.84 -22.13
CA ASN A 409 -8.91 6.51 -21.73
C ASN A 409 -8.74 7.54 -20.60
N GLY A 410 -7.55 8.13 -20.44
CA GLY A 410 -7.33 9.26 -19.54
C GLY A 410 -8.17 10.48 -19.94
N PRO A 411 -8.43 11.43 -19.01
CA PRO A 411 -9.28 12.57 -19.29
C PRO A 411 -8.71 13.43 -20.41
N ILE A 412 -9.58 13.87 -21.31
CA ILE A 412 -9.29 14.92 -22.27
C ILE A 412 -9.90 16.19 -21.68
N VAL A 413 -9.08 17.20 -21.44
CA VAL A 413 -9.48 18.35 -20.62
C VAL A 413 -9.44 19.66 -21.38
N SER A 414 -10.25 20.60 -20.92
CA SER A 414 -10.21 22.03 -21.25
C SER A 414 -10.35 22.84 -19.97
N PRO A 415 -10.08 24.16 -19.97
CA PRO A 415 -10.44 25.01 -18.84
C PRO A 415 -11.93 24.86 -18.49
N LEU A 416 -12.23 24.81 -17.19
CA LEU A 416 -13.60 24.97 -16.70
C LEU A 416 -13.91 26.46 -16.49
N ASN A 417 -12.90 27.27 -16.20
CA ASN A 417 -12.99 28.70 -15.88
C ASN A 417 -13.81 28.95 -14.59
N ASP A 418 -13.62 28.11 -13.58
CA ASP A 418 -14.19 28.34 -12.24
C ASP A 418 -13.41 29.46 -11.55
N PRO A 419 -14.03 30.63 -11.26
CA PRO A 419 -13.33 31.75 -10.63
C PRO A 419 -12.85 31.45 -9.19
N LEU A 420 -13.26 30.33 -8.60
CA LEU A 420 -12.84 29.88 -7.28
C LEU A 420 -11.59 28.99 -7.30
N LEU A 421 -11.10 28.61 -8.49
CA LEU A 421 -9.92 27.79 -8.67
C LEU A 421 -8.83 28.55 -9.43
N PRO A 422 -7.55 28.44 -9.02
CA PRO A 422 -6.46 28.96 -9.82
C PRO A 422 -6.36 28.25 -11.17
N ASP A 423 -5.96 29.00 -12.19
CA ASP A 423 -5.60 28.44 -13.49
C ASP A 423 -4.46 27.42 -13.36
N TYR A 424 -4.54 26.38 -14.17
CA TYR A 424 -3.49 25.37 -14.24
C TYR A 424 -2.44 25.72 -15.31
N THR A 425 -1.22 25.26 -15.10
CA THR A 425 -0.15 25.29 -16.10
C THR A 425 -0.20 24.01 -16.93
N VAL A 426 -0.18 24.14 -18.25
CA VAL A 426 -0.05 22.98 -19.15
C VAL A 426 1.42 22.60 -19.25
N LEU A 427 1.76 21.37 -18.85
CA LEU A 427 3.11 20.82 -18.97
C LEU A 427 3.31 20.02 -20.27
N ALA A 428 2.23 19.45 -20.82
CA ALA A 428 2.30 18.76 -22.10
C ALA A 428 0.95 18.82 -22.82
N HIS A 429 0.96 18.85 -24.15
CA HIS A 429 -0.21 18.69 -25.00
C HIS A 429 -0.22 17.32 -25.68
N PHE A 430 -1.40 16.78 -25.95
CA PHE A 430 -1.56 15.70 -26.91
C PHE A 430 -1.33 16.21 -28.34
N ARG A 431 -0.60 15.45 -29.16
CA ARG A 431 -0.33 15.77 -30.58
C ARG A 431 -0.85 14.73 -31.57
N THR A 432 -1.20 13.56 -31.08
CA THR A 432 -2.01 12.59 -31.83
C THR A 432 -3.24 12.24 -31.01
N GLU A 433 -4.24 11.67 -31.68
CA GLU A 433 -5.47 11.25 -31.04
C GLU A 433 -5.66 9.73 -31.08
N VAL A 434 -6.47 9.25 -30.15
CA VAL A 434 -7.11 7.93 -30.20
C VAL A 434 -8.61 8.17 -30.08
N GLY A 435 -9.37 7.54 -30.95
CA GLY A 435 -10.83 7.61 -30.95
C GLY A 435 -11.40 6.32 -31.53
N LEU A 436 -12.53 5.89 -30.99
CA LEU A 436 -13.27 4.73 -31.46
C LEU A 436 -14.53 5.14 -32.22
N TYR A 437 -15.09 6.31 -31.90
CA TYR A 437 -16.37 6.77 -32.44
C TYR A 437 -16.24 8.13 -33.14
N PRO A 438 -17.03 8.39 -34.21
CA PRO A 438 -16.96 9.64 -34.96
C PRO A 438 -17.00 10.93 -34.12
N PRO A 439 -17.85 11.05 -33.06
CA PRO A 439 -17.89 12.26 -32.24
C PRO A 439 -16.62 12.55 -31.41
N GLN A 440 -15.67 11.62 -31.38
CA GLN A 440 -14.39 11.78 -30.67
C GLN A 440 -13.30 12.37 -31.59
N LYS A 441 -13.50 12.37 -32.91
CA LYS A 441 -12.50 12.84 -33.86
C LYS A 441 -12.18 14.33 -33.64
N GLY A 442 -10.91 14.68 -33.60
CA GLY A 442 -10.44 16.06 -33.43
C GLY A 442 -10.60 16.64 -32.03
N THR A 443 -11.08 15.86 -31.06
CA THR A 443 -11.33 16.35 -29.69
C THR A 443 -10.14 16.21 -28.74
N MET A 444 -9.10 15.47 -29.14
CA MET A 444 -7.93 15.18 -28.31
C MET A 444 -6.67 15.95 -28.73
N VAL A 445 -6.45 16.13 -30.03
CA VAL A 445 -5.25 16.83 -30.53
C VAL A 445 -5.22 18.26 -29.98
N ASN A 446 -4.04 18.71 -29.56
CA ASN A 446 -3.75 20.00 -28.96
C ASN A 446 -4.37 20.27 -27.58
N THR A 447 -5.10 19.31 -27.00
CA THR A 447 -5.58 19.43 -25.61
C THR A 447 -4.46 19.14 -24.60
N PRO A 448 -4.56 19.65 -23.35
CA PRO A 448 -3.61 19.31 -22.29
C PRO A 448 -3.59 17.80 -21.99
N ALA A 449 -2.39 17.23 -21.96
CA ALA A 449 -2.11 15.86 -21.56
C ALA A 449 -1.64 15.76 -20.10
N ILE A 450 -0.86 16.74 -19.65
CA ILE A 450 -0.34 16.85 -18.29
C ILE A 450 -0.46 18.29 -17.84
N VAL A 451 -1.03 18.50 -16.65
CA VAL A 451 -1.19 19.83 -16.06
C VAL A 451 -0.72 19.84 -14.61
N SER A 452 -0.21 20.98 -14.17
CA SER A 452 0.05 21.27 -12.75
C SER A 452 -0.79 22.43 -12.29
N ALA A 453 -1.26 22.39 -11.04
CA ALA A 453 -2.07 23.46 -10.45
C ALA A 453 -1.73 23.64 -8.97
N SER A 454 -2.05 24.81 -8.44
CA SER A 454 -2.11 25.05 -6.99
C SER A 454 -3.53 24.88 -6.48
N PHE A 455 -3.67 24.36 -5.25
CA PHE A 455 -4.95 24.36 -4.54
C PHE A 455 -4.72 24.70 -3.07
N GLY A 456 -5.22 25.85 -2.63
CA GLY A 456 -4.78 26.47 -1.36
C GLY A 456 -3.26 26.68 -1.37
N ARG A 457 -2.56 26.20 -0.34
CA ARG A 457 -1.08 26.21 -0.30
C ARG A 457 -0.44 25.01 -1.00
N GLY A 458 -1.25 24.08 -1.50
CA GLY A 458 -0.82 22.77 -1.97
C GLY A 458 -0.50 22.65 -3.45
N ARG A 459 0.18 21.53 -3.73
CA ARG A 459 0.68 20.99 -5.00
C ARG A 459 -0.27 20.04 -5.72
N VAL A 460 -0.72 20.25 -6.96
CA VAL A 460 -1.42 19.18 -7.72
C VAL A 460 -0.79 18.94 -9.09
N VAL A 461 -0.53 17.68 -9.43
CA VAL A 461 -0.18 17.25 -10.80
C VAL A 461 -1.24 16.27 -11.31
N SER A 462 -1.84 16.58 -12.46
CA SER A 462 -2.85 15.75 -13.10
C SER A 462 -2.33 15.25 -14.45
N ILE A 463 -2.17 13.93 -14.56
CA ILE A 463 -1.52 13.24 -15.68
C ILE A 463 -2.56 12.37 -16.37
N SER A 464 -3.00 12.76 -17.57
CA SER A 464 -3.95 11.97 -18.35
C SER A 464 -3.40 10.63 -18.86
N PRO A 465 -2.22 10.60 -19.53
CA PRO A 465 -1.65 9.35 -20.03
C PRO A 465 -0.94 8.56 -18.91
N HIS A 466 -0.27 7.47 -19.29
CA HIS A 466 0.41 6.55 -18.38
C HIS A 466 1.94 6.56 -18.53
N PRO A 467 2.66 7.63 -18.12
CA PRO A 467 4.12 7.66 -18.16
C PRO A 467 4.74 6.62 -17.22
N GLU A 468 4.04 6.24 -16.13
CA GLU A 468 4.47 5.17 -15.23
C GLU A 468 4.58 3.82 -15.94
N ALA A 469 3.74 3.62 -16.96
CA ALA A 469 3.68 2.40 -17.77
C ALA A 469 4.33 2.57 -19.16
N THR A 470 5.13 3.62 -19.35
CA THR A 470 5.86 3.88 -20.61
C THR A 470 7.36 3.83 -20.36
N ASN A 471 8.10 3.06 -21.17
CA ASN A 471 9.56 3.01 -21.07
C ASN A 471 10.17 4.38 -21.38
N GLY A 472 11.19 4.77 -20.62
CA GLY A 472 11.83 6.09 -20.75
C GLY A 472 11.12 7.24 -20.03
N LEU A 473 9.85 7.10 -19.63
CA LEU A 473 9.07 8.19 -19.01
C LEU A 473 8.77 8.00 -17.52
N LYS A 474 9.23 6.90 -16.92
CA LYS A 474 8.97 6.55 -15.51
C LYS A 474 9.44 7.64 -14.52
N SER A 475 10.51 8.36 -14.85
CA SER A 475 11.04 9.47 -14.04
C SER A 475 10.06 10.63 -13.89
N MET A 476 9.09 10.80 -14.80
CA MET A 476 8.04 11.82 -14.67
C MET A 476 7.27 11.70 -13.35
N ILE A 477 7.08 10.48 -12.83
CA ILE A 477 6.40 10.25 -11.55
C ILE A 477 7.22 10.78 -10.38
N GLY A 478 8.51 10.42 -10.30
CA GLY A 478 9.41 10.90 -9.26
C GLY A 478 9.54 12.43 -9.28
N THR A 479 9.70 13.02 -10.46
CA THR A 479 9.73 14.49 -10.64
C THR A 479 8.44 15.14 -10.16
N SER A 480 7.28 14.58 -10.51
CA SER A 480 5.98 15.08 -10.08
C SER A 480 5.80 15.01 -8.55
N ILE A 481 6.27 13.93 -7.90
CA ILE A 481 6.24 13.77 -6.43
C ILE A 481 7.09 14.84 -5.77
N ARG A 482 8.34 15.03 -6.21
CA ARG A 482 9.25 16.04 -5.65
C ARG A 482 8.68 17.45 -5.79
N TRP A 483 8.13 17.76 -6.96
CA TRP A 483 7.52 19.07 -7.19
C TRP A 483 6.28 19.29 -6.32
N ALA A 484 5.40 18.28 -6.20
CA ALA A 484 4.17 18.36 -5.42
C ALA A 484 4.41 18.45 -3.90
N ASN A 485 5.49 17.83 -3.40
CA ASN A 485 5.92 17.93 -1.99
C ASN A 485 6.32 19.37 -1.61
N GLY A 486 6.79 20.18 -2.56
CA GLY A 486 7.00 21.61 -2.35
C GLY A 486 8.21 22.03 -1.51
N LYS A 487 8.90 21.10 -0.83
CA LYS A 487 10.24 21.35 -0.28
C LYS A 487 11.20 21.57 -1.45
N ALA A 488 11.87 22.73 -1.51
CA ALA A 488 12.94 22.96 -2.49
C ALA A 488 13.90 21.76 -2.45
N ALA A 489 14.23 21.20 -3.62
CA ALA A 489 15.09 20.02 -3.72
C ALA A 489 16.31 20.21 -2.82
N ALA A 490 16.49 19.32 -1.83
CA ALA A 490 17.73 19.30 -1.06
C ALA A 490 18.88 19.22 -2.06
N LYS A 491 19.86 20.14 -1.93
CA LYS A 491 21.03 20.16 -2.80
C LYS A 491 21.61 18.76 -2.86
N PRO A 492 21.96 18.23 -4.05
CA PRO A 492 22.62 16.94 -4.13
C PRO A 492 23.87 16.97 -3.24
N VAL A 493 23.95 16.02 -2.31
CA VAL A 493 25.17 15.74 -1.56
C VAL A 493 26.23 15.47 -2.61
N LYS A 494 27.26 16.31 -2.67
CA LYS A 494 28.42 16.07 -3.53
C LYS A 494 28.97 14.70 -3.13
N ALA A 495 28.99 13.76 -4.07
CA ALA A 495 29.75 12.53 -3.90
C ALA A 495 31.20 12.96 -3.60
N GLY A 496 31.65 12.69 -2.37
CA GLY A 496 33.06 12.80 -2.03
C GLY A 496 33.84 11.90 -2.97
N LYS A 497 34.92 12.44 -3.55
CA LYS A 497 35.91 11.63 -4.25
C LYS A 497 36.44 10.60 -3.26
N ALA A 498 36.38 9.33 -3.66
CA ALA A 498 37.18 8.29 -3.02
C ALA A 498 38.63 8.56 -3.41
N ASP A 499 39.47 8.85 -2.41
CA ASP A 499 40.90 8.54 -2.41
C ASP A 499 41.10 7.34 -1.47
#